data_AF-S8AXR8-F1
#
_entry.id   AF-S8AXR8-F1
#
_cell.length_a   1.000
_cell.length_b   1.000
_cell.length_c   1.000
_cell.angle_alpha   90.00
_cell.angle_beta   90.00
_cell.angle_gamma   90.00
#
_symmetry.space_group_name_H-M   'P 1'
#
loop_
_entity.id
_entity.type
_entity.pdbx_description
1 polymer ?
#
loop_
_entity_poly.entity_id
_entity_poly.type
_entity_poly.pdbx_seq_one_letter_code
_entity_poly.pdbx_strand_id
1 'polypeptide(L)'
;MSNTPIQGSETINQATHLFPIYPFALPPTWKLQKGSRANLTAWRIGVKGILAQLNLLGIIDIKTPHPPESDLKYGLWTHGTMVVKYWILNQLDLKGEETPASKAVASLWKTTRQGQDSSIAYVRAWKGAVTRLNEEAIPVSPCFALESMFLELYVEMPTAINSLRDRQDLGPKMTHRTFLEICDSIMAELP
;
A
#
# COMPACT_ATOMS: atom_id res chain seq x y z
N MET A 1 48.39 12.38 10.76
CA MET A 1 47.55 11.57 9.85
C MET A 1 46.11 11.91 10.16
N SER A 2 45.48 12.75 9.33
CA SER A 2 44.11 13.22 9.54
C SER A 2 43.15 12.21 8.91
N ASN A 3 42.35 11.53 9.73
CA ASN A 3 41.26 10.69 9.27
C ASN A 3 40.09 11.58 8.85
N THR A 4 39.93 11.78 7.56
CA THR A 4 38.71 12.36 6.99
C THR A 4 37.60 11.30 7.03
N PRO A 5 36.42 11.56 7.61
CA PRO A 5 35.30 10.63 7.53
C PRO A 5 34.82 10.58 6.08
N ILE A 6 34.67 9.37 5.54
CA ILE A 6 33.99 9.13 4.28
C ILE A 6 32.52 9.52 4.49
N GLN A 7 32.12 10.67 3.95
CA GLN A 7 30.73 11.04 3.78
C GLN A 7 30.10 9.98 2.87
N GLY A 8 29.42 9.00 3.45
CA GLY A 8 28.61 8.06 2.68
C GLY A 8 27.56 8.86 1.91
N SER A 9 27.57 8.78 0.59
CA SER A 9 26.52 9.39 -0.21
C SER A 9 25.21 8.71 0.19
N GLU A 10 24.29 9.43 0.82
CA GLU A 10 22.93 8.95 1.01
C GLU A 10 22.36 8.58 -0.35
N THR A 11 22.08 7.30 -0.55
CA THR A 11 21.41 6.82 -1.76
C THR A 11 20.03 7.44 -1.82
N ILE A 12 19.79 8.31 -2.81
CA ILE A 12 18.50 8.95 -3.01
C ILE A 12 17.44 7.88 -3.26
N ASN A 13 16.41 7.85 -2.42
CA ASN A 13 15.30 6.91 -2.46
C ASN A 13 13.97 7.64 -2.12
N GLN A 14 12.85 6.91 -2.18
CA GLN A 14 11.53 7.52 -1.98
C GLN A 14 11.33 8.09 -0.56
N ALA A 15 12.17 7.72 0.40
CA ALA A 15 12.15 8.23 1.77
C ALA A 15 13.03 9.46 1.99
N THR A 16 13.95 9.79 1.07
CA THR A 16 14.95 10.85 1.24
C THR A 16 14.34 12.19 1.66
N HIS A 17 13.20 12.55 1.07
CA HIS A 17 12.53 13.84 1.30
C HIS A 17 11.33 13.78 2.25
N LEU A 18 11.10 12.63 2.90
CA LEU A 18 10.00 12.50 3.86
C LEU A 18 10.33 13.26 5.14
N PHE A 19 9.34 14.04 5.61
CA PHE A 19 9.39 14.73 6.89
C PHE A 19 8.81 13.84 7.99
N PRO A 20 9.34 13.91 9.23
CA PRO A 20 8.86 13.08 10.34
C PRO A 20 7.40 13.32 10.72
N ILE A 21 6.85 14.49 10.34
CA ILE A 21 5.50 14.90 10.70
C ILE A 21 4.62 14.78 9.46
N TYR A 22 3.82 13.73 9.42
CA TYR A 22 2.76 13.61 8.43
C TYR A 22 1.53 14.38 8.88
N PRO A 23 0.85 15.10 7.96
CA PRO A 23 -0.52 15.48 8.23
C PRO A 23 -1.34 14.19 8.36
N PHE A 24 -2.03 14.01 9.50
CA PHE A 24 -2.91 12.87 9.77
C PHE A 24 -4.00 12.69 8.69
N ALA A 25 -4.28 13.75 7.92
CA ALA A 25 -5.15 13.73 6.76
C ALA A 25 -4.58 14.60 5.63
N LEU A 26 -4.57 14.05 4.41
CA LEU A 26 -4.25 14.80 3.20
C LEU A 26 -5.44 15.67 2.78
N PRO A 27 -5.21 16.89 2.25
CA PRO A 27 -6.29 17.81 1.91
C PRO A 27 -7.16 17.22 0.80
N PRO A 28 -8.50 17.42 0.83
CA PRO A 28 -9.37 16.90 -0.22
C PRO A 28 -9.00 17.50 -1.58
N THR A 29 -9.15 16.71 -2.65
CA THR A 29 -9.07 17.22 -4.02
C THR A 29 -10.36 16.93 -4.77
N TRP A 30 -10.48 17.51 -5.95
CA TRP A 30 -11.56 17.21 -6.86
C TRP A 30 -11.52 15.73 -7.26
N LYS A 31 -12.69 15.09 -7.21
CA LYS A 31 -12.81 13.68 -7.51
C LYS A 31 -12.71 13.44 -9.01
N LEU A 32 -12.08 12.33 -9.40
CA LEU A 32 -12.10 11.84 -10.76
C LEU A 32 -13.53 11.39 -11.10
N GLN A 33 -14.24 12.19 -11.89
CA GLN A 33 -15.60 11.91 -12.32
C GLN A 33 -15.63 10.80 -13.40
N LYS A 34 -16.69 9.99 -13.42
CA LYS A 34 -16.91 8.91 -14.41
C LYS A 34 -17.31 9.48 -15.78
N GLY A 35 -16.81 8.89 -16.87
CA GLY A 35 -17.26 9.15 -18.24
C GLY A 35 -16.19 9.72 -19.19
N SER A 36 -16.52 9.78 -20.49
CA SER A 36 -15.60 10.15 -21.60
C SER A 36 -15.04 11.58 -21.54
N ARG A 37 -15.44 12.40 -20.56
CA ARG A 37 -14.94 13.75 -20.31
C ARG A 37 -14.09 13.88 -19.05
N ALA A 38 -13.78 12.78 -18.36
CA ALA A 38 -12.87 12.81 -17.23
C ALA A 38 -11.49 13.31 -17.67
N ASN A 39 -11.12 14.53 -17.29
CA ASN A 39 -9.80 15.09 -17.61
C ASN A 39 -8.74 14.47 -16.68
N LEU A 40 -8.34 13.25 -17.00
CA LEU A 40 -7.35 12.47 -16.25
C LEU A 40 -6.02 13.21 -16.11
N THR A 41 -5.63 13.96 -17.15
CA THR A 41 -4.42 14.78 -17.15
C THR A 41 -4.48 15.85 -16.07
N ALA A 42 -5.55 16.64 -16.04
CA ALA A 42 -5.73 17.65 -15.02
C ALA A 42 -5.83 17.01 -13.62
N TRP A 43 -6.53 15.88 -13.47
CA TRP A 43 -6.68 15.20 -12.17
C TRP A 43 -5.32 14.74 -11.63
N ARG A 44 -4.51 14.13 -12.49
CA ARG A 44 -3.15 13.71 -12.17
C ARG A 44 -2.26 14.90 -11.80
N ILE A 45 -2.41 16.04 -12.48
CA ILE A 45 -1.69 17.27 -12.12
C ILE A 45 -2.11 17.75 -10.72
N GLY A 46 -3.41 17.74 -10.40
CA GLY A 46 -3.92 18.10 -9.08
C GLY A 46 -3.39 17.19 -7.96
N VAL A 47 -3.45 15.87 -8.16
CA VAL A 47 -2.89 14.87 -7.25
C VAL A 47 -1.40 15.11 -7.01
N LYS A 48 -0.62 15.28 -8.09
CA LYS A 48 0.82 15.55 -7.97
C LYS A 48 1.11 16.87 -7.27
N GLY A 49 0.31 17.91 -7.50
CA GLY A 49 0.46 19.22 -6.85
C GLY A 49 0.34 19.12 -5.32
N ILE A 50 -0.70 18.43 -4.84
CA ILE A 50 -0.92 18.23 -3.41
C ILE A 50 0.21 17.40 -2.78
N LEU A 51 0.60 16.30 -3.43
CA LEU A 51 1.68 15.46 -2.92
C LEU A 51 3.03 16.19 -2.93
N ALA A 52 3.30 17.03 -3.94
CA ALA A 52 4.51 17.85 -3.99
C ALA A 52 4.55 18.88 -2.85
N GLN A 53 3.43 19.57 -2.56
CA GLN A 53 3.34 20.54 -1.45
C GLN A 53 3.63 19.91 -0.08
N LEU A 54 3.33 18.61 0.05
CA LEU A 54 3.52 17.85 1.29
C LEU A 54 4.82 17.03 1.29
N ASN A 55 5.66 17.16 0.27
CA ASN A 55 6.88 16.37 0.07
C ASN A 55 6.65 14.85 0.04
N LEU A 56 5.48 14.44 -0.47
CA LEU A 56 5.04 13.06 -0.63
C LEU A 56 5.16 12.56 -2.06
N LEU A 57 5.64 13.40 -2.99
CA LEU A 57 5.70 13.02 -4.41
C LEU A 57 6.61 11.79 -4.62
N GLY A 58 7.69 11.67 -3.85
CA GLY A 58 8.60 10.52 -3.89
C GLY A 58 7.90 9.19 -3.61
N ILE A 59 6.85 9.18 -2.80
CA ILE A 59 6.08 7.98 -2.45
C ILE A 59 5.41 7.33 -3.67
N ILE A 60 5.02 8.14 -4.66
CA ILE A 60 4.35 7.66 -5.88
C ILE A 60 5.27 7.71 -7.11
N ASP A 61 6.53 8.11 -6.93
CA ASP A 61 7.48 8.21 -8.03
C ASP A 61 8.14 6.85 -8.29
N ILE A 62 7.66 6.18 -9.33
CA ILE A 62 8.15 4.88 -9.78
C ILE A 62 9.60 4.90 -10.29
N LYS A 63 10.19 6.09 -10.54
CA LYS A 63 11.58 6.21 -10.98
C LYS A 63 12.55 6.30 -9.83
N THR A 64 12.06 6.66 -8.64
CA THR A 64 12.87 6.75 -7.44
C THR A 64 12.84 5.39 -6.74
N PRO A 65 14.00 4.80 -6.41
CA PRO A 65 14.05 3.47 -5.79
C PRO A 65 13.42 3.49 -4.40
N HIS A 66 12.83 2.37 -4.00
CA HIS A 66 12.29 2.20 -2.66
C HIS A 66 13.42 2.28 -1.61
N PRO A 67 13.17 2.83 -0.42
CA PRO A 67 14.11 2.74 0.69
C PRO A 67 14.32 1.26 1.07
N PRO A 68 15.56 0.83 1.37
CA PRO A 68 15.78 -0.48 1.99
C PRO A 68 15.20 -0.51 3.41
N GLU A 69 14.90 -1.70 3.94
CA GLU A 69 14.36 -1.85 5.31
C GLU A 69 15.32 -1.34 6.40
N SER A 70 16.62 -1.32 6.11
CA SER A 70 17.65 -0.75 6.99
C SER A 70 17.66 0.78 7.03
N ASP A 71 16.90 1.45 6.15
CA ASP A 71 16.77 2.90 6.16
C ASP A 71 15.98 3.36 7.40
N LEU A 72 16.53 4.34 8.13
CA LEU A 72 15.90 4.89 9.32
C LEU A 72 14.51 5.49 9.04
N LYS A 73 14.23 5.86 7.79
CA LYS A 73 12.94 6.40 7.34
C LYS A 73 12.03 5.34 6.70
N TYR A 74 12.39 4.06 6.70
CA TYR A 74 11.58 3.00 6.09
C TYR A 74 10.17 2.92 6.68
N GLY A 75 10.05 2.92 8.01
CA GLY A 75 8.74 2.90 8.68
C GLY A 75 7.88 4.13 8.36
N LEU A 76 8.52 5.29 8.25
CA LEU A 76 7.89 6.56 7.86
C LEU A 76 7.37 6.45 6.42
N TRP A 77 8.19 5.98 5.48
CA TRP A 77 7.82 5.74 4.10
C TRP A 77 6.67 4.75 3.95
N THR A 78 6.67 3.64 4.69
CA THR A 78 5.60 2.65 4.67
C THR A 78 4.27 3.27 5.11
N HIS A 79 4.26 4.01 6.22
CA HIS A 79 3.07 4.70 6.70
C HIS A 79 2.58 5.77 5.71
N GLY A 80 3.48 6.63 5.22
CA GLY A 80 3.14 7.65 4.22
C GLY A 80 2.59 7.05 2.93
N THR A 81 3.13 5.90 2.50
CA THR A 81 2.67 5.16 1.34
C THR A 81 1.22 4.73 1.48
N MET A 82 0.82 4.25 2.65
CA MET A 82 -0.59 3.95 2.92
C MET A 82 -1.45 5.21 2.88
N VAL A 83 -1.06 6.26 3.62
CA VAL A 83 -1.83 7.50 3.70
C VAL A 83 -2.09 8.09 2.32
N VAL A 84 -1.07 8.14 1.47
CA VAL A 84 -1.19 8.62 0.08
C VAL A 84 -2.08 7.70 -0.76
N LYS A 85 -1.95 6.38 -0.64
CA LYS A 85 -2.80 5.42 -1.36
C LYS A 85 -4.27 5.58 -0.98
N TYR A 86 -4.60 5.54 0.31
CA TYR A 86 -5.98 5.72 0.79
C TYR A 86 -6.55 7.07 0.37
N TRP A 87 -5.73 8.13 0.41
CA TRP A 87 -6.16 9.44 -0.02
C TRP A 87 -6.48 9.50 -1.51
N ILE A 88 -5.60 9.02 -2.41
CA ILE A 88 -5.83 9.01 -3.87
C ILE A 88 -7.12 8.24 -4.20
N LEU A 89 -7.35 7.12 -3.52
CA LEU A 89 -8.52 6.28 -3.70
C LEU A 89 -9.82 6.98 -3.27
N ASN A 90 -9.80 7.75 -2.19
CA ASN A 90 -10.92 8.60 -1.77
C ASN A 90 -11.28 9.70 -2.79
N GLN A 91 -10.40 9.97 -3.75
CA GLN A 91 -10.64 10.92 -4.84
C GLN A 91 -11.30 10.27 -6.06
N LEU A 92 -11.60 8.97 -6.04
CA LEU A 92 -12.34 8.32 -7.11
C LEU A 92 -13.85 8.49 -6.86
N ASP A 93 -14.59 9.07 -7.81
CA ASP A 93 -16.04 9.23 -7.68
C ASP A 93 -16.75 7.92 -8.06
N LEU A 94 -16.90 7.03 -7.09
CA LEU A 94 -17.56 5.73 -7.27
C LEU A 94 -19.09 5.81 -7.30
N LYS A 95 -19.69 7.02 -7.34
CA LYS A 95 -21.15 7.22 -7.23
C LYS A 95 -21.97 6.91 -8.48
N GLY A 96 -21.36 6.49 -9.59
CA GLY A 96 -22.09 6.03 -10.78
C GLY A 96 -22.12 4.50 -10.86
N GLU A 97 -23.25 3.89 -11.26
CA GLU A 97 -23.55 2.44 -11.34
C GLU A 97 -22.37 1.55 -10.96
N GLU A 98 -22.52 0.82 -9.84
CA GLU A 98 -21.50 -0.04 -9.27
C GLU A 98 -20.98 -1.03 -10.33
N THR A 99 -19.83 -0.71 -10.92
CA THR A 99 -19.14 -1.67 -11.77
C THR A 99 -18.57 -2.79 -10.88
N PRO A 100 -18.46 -4.03 -11.37
CA PRO A 100 -17.80 -5.10 -10.61
C PRO A 100 -16.41 -4.68 -10.10
N ALA A 101 -15.66 -3.96 -10.93
CA ALA A 101 -14.43 -3.24 -10.57
C ALA A 101 -14.56 -2.33 -9.33
N SER A 102 -15.53 -1.41 -9.31
CA SER A 102 -15.76 -0.54 -8.14
C SER A 102 -16.18 -1.29 -6.88
N LYS A 103 -16.95 -2.39 -7.02
CA LYS A 103 -17.33 -3.26 -5.91
C LYS A 103 -16.14 -4.03 -5.35
N ALA A 104 -15.27 -4.54 -6.23
CA ALA A 104 -14.07 -5.26 -5.84
C ALA A 104 -13.09 -4.34 -5.10
N VAL A 105 -12.90 -3.12 -5.62
CA VAL A 105 -12.09 -2.08 -4.97
C VAL A 105 -12.70 -1.71 -3.61
N ALA A 106 -13.99 -1.37 -3.55
CA ALA A 106 -14.67 -1.04 -2.30
C ALA A 106 -14.68 -2.22 -1.29
N SER A 107 -14.76 -3.46 -1.78
CA SER A 107 -14.71 -4.67 -0.94
C SER A 107 -13.33 -4.87 -0.33
N LEU A 108 -12.24 -4.70 -1.08
CA LEU A 108 -10.89 -4.77 -0.52
C LEU A 108 -10.71 -3.71 0.57
N TRP A 109 -11.26 -2.51 0.38
CA TRP A 109 -11.12 -1.41 1.34
C TRP A 109 -12.01 -1.52 2.58
N LYS A 110 -13.17 -2.19 2.47
CA LYS A 110 -13.98 -2.53 3.64
C LYS A 110 -13.38 -3.69 4.45
N THR A 111 -12.53 -4.50 3.81
CA THR A 111 -11.78 -5.53 4.51
C THR A 111 -10.65 -4.88 5.30
N THR A 112 -10.96 -4.51 6.53
CA THR A 112 -10.00 -4.07 7.54
C THR A 112 -10.01 -5.06 8.68
N ARG A 113 -8.91 -5.19 9.41
CA ARG A 113 -8.82 -6.10 10.56
C ARG A 113 -9.87 -5.75 11.62
N GLN A 114 -10.10 -4.46 11.87
CA GLN A 114 -11.07 -3.96 12.87
C GLN A 114 -12.52 -4.34 12.54
N GLY A 115 -12.84 -4.58 11.27
CA GLY A 115 -14.18 -4.97 10.83
C GLY A 115 -14.43 -6.47 10.85
N GLN A 116 -13.54 -7.28 11.43
CA GLN A 116 -13.60 -8.75 11.38
C GLN A 116 -13.48 -9.33 12.78
N ASP A 117 -14.22 -10.42 13.03
CA ASP A 117 -14.28 -11.02 14.36
C ASP A 117 -12.99 -11.76 14.75
N SER A 118 -12.18 -12.14 13.77
CA SER A 118 -10.89 -12.81 13.98
C SER A 118 -9.90 -12.52 12.87
N SER A 119 -8.62 -12.77 13.14
CA SER A 119 -7.55 -12.67 12.16
C SER A 119 -7.73 -13.65 11.00
N ILE A 120 -8.26 -14.85 11.26
CA ILE A 120 -8.63 -15.82 10.21
C ILE A 120 -9.74 -15.26 9.31
N ALA A 121 -10.79 -14.67 9.90
CA ALA A 121 -11.86 -14.06 9.14
C ALA A 121 -11.34 -12.90 8.27
N TYR A 122 -10.43 -12.08 8.81
CA TYR A 122 -9.74 -11.03 8.08
C TYR A 122 -8.91 -11.55 6.92
N VAL A 123 -8.01 -12.52 7.13
CA VAL A 123 -7.18 -13.10 6.07
C VAL A 123 -8.05 -13.70 4.97
N ARG A 124 -9.14 -14.40 5.32
CA ARG A 124 -10.11 -14.95 4.37
C ARG A 124 -10.79 -13.86 3.54
N ALA A 125 -11.28 -12.81 4.21
CA ALA A 125 -11.93 -11.69 3.53
C ALA A 125 -10.95 -10.94 2.62
N TRP A 126 -9.69 -10.80 3.04
CA TRP A 126 -8.64 -10.10 2.30
C TRP A 126 -8.25 -10.90 1.05
N LYS A 127 -7.96 -12.20 1.22
CA LYS A 127 -7.73 -13.14 0.13
C LYS A 127 -8.84 -13.05 -0.92
N GLY A 128 -10.10 -13.15 -0.48
CA GLY A 128 -11.25 -13.09 -1.39
C GLY A 128 -11.38 -11.75 -2.13
N ALA A 129 -11.06 -10.63 -1.48
CA ALA A 129 -11.11 -9.31 -2.11
C ALA A 129 -10.02 -9.12 -3.16
N VAL A 130 -8.79 -9.59 -2.90
CA VAL A 130 -7.68 -9.55 -3.86
C VAL A 130 -7.95 -10.46 -5.06
N THR A 131 -8.51 -11.65 -4.84
CA THR A 131 -8.92 -12.55 -5.93
C THR A 131 -9.95 -11.89 -6.85
N ARG A 132 -11.00 -11.29 -6.29
CA ARG A 132 -12.02 -10.56 -7.08
C ARG A 132 -11.43 -9.43 -7.91
N LEU A 133 -10.45 -8.69 -7.38
CA LEU A 133 -9.78 -7.64 -8.15
C LEU A 133 -9.03 -8.20 -9.36
N ASN A 134 -8.32 -9.33 -9.19
CA ASN A 134 -7.63 -9.97 -10.31
C ASN A 134 -8.60 -10.56 -11.34
N GLU A 135 -9.73 -11.13 -10.92
CA GLU A 135 -10.79 -11.62 -11.82
C GLU A 135 -11.38 -10.48 -12.68
N GLU A 136 -11.48 -9.29 -12.11
CA GLU A 136 -11.94 -8.07 -12.79
C GLU A 136 -10.85 -7.36 -13.61
N ALA A 137 -9.72 -8.03 -13.87
CA ALA A 137 -8.56 -7.50 -14.57
C ALA A 137 -8.00 -6.19 -13.95
N ILE A 138 -8.17 -6.01 -12.63
CA ILE A 138 -7.53 -4.96 -11.85
C ILE A 138 -6.33 -5.58 -11.13
N PRO A 139 -5.12 -5.51 -11.72
CA PRO A 139 -3.97 -6.19 -11.15
C PRO A 139 -3.61 -5.56 -9.80
N VAL A 140 -3.66 -6.37 -8.75
CA VAL A 140 -3.07 -6.03 -7.45
C VAL A 140 -1.76 -6.78 -7.33
N SER A 141 -0.67 -6.07 -7.05
CA SER A 141 0.61 -6.71 -6.77
C SER A 141 0.46 -7.68 -5.58
N PRO A 142 0.77 -8.98 -5.75
CA PRO A 142 0.66 -9.97 -4.68
C PRO A 142 1.51 -9.62 -3.44
N CYS A 143 2.74 -9.12 -3.68
CA CYS A 143 3.62 -8.61 -2.64
C CYS A 143 2.96 -7.44 -1.87
N PHE A 144 2.39 -6.48 -2.60
CA PHE A 144 1.71 -5.34 -1.98
C PHE A 144 0.47 -5.78 -1.15
N ALA A 145 -0.33 -6.71 -1.68
CA ALA A 145 -1.49 -7.24 -0.98
C ALA A 145 -1.09 -7.95 0.31
N LEU A 146 0.00 -8.72 0.28
CA LEU A 146 0.50 -9.45 1.44
C LEU A 146 1.06 -8.50 2.50
N GLU A 147 1.88 -7.52 2.10
CA GLU A 147 2.45 -6.54 3.02
C GLU A 147 1.39 -5.68 3.71
N SER A 148 0.33 -5.31 2.98
CA SER A 148 -0.79 -4.56 3.55
C SER A 148 -1.52 -5.38 4.62
N MET A 149 -1.75 -6.67 4.35
CA MET A 149 -2.36 -7.59 5.30
C MET A 149 -1.47 -7.82 6.53
N PHE A 150 -0.17 -8.01 6.32
CA PHE A 150 0.81 -8.18 7.40
C PHE A 150 0.85 -6.99 8.31
N LEU A 151 0.79 -5.78 7.76
CA LEU A 151 0.81 -4.58 8.57
C LEU A 151 -0.40 -4.49 9.51
N GLU A 152 -1.60 -4.81 9.04
CA GLU A 152 -2.80 -4.82 9.90
C GLU A 152 -2.76 -5.93 10.95
N LEU A 153 -2.25 -7.12 10.58
CA LEU A 153 -2.09 -8.23 11.52
C LEU A 153 -0.95 -7.99 12.53
N TYR A 154 0.07 -7.21 12.17
CA TYR A 154 1.26 -7.00 13.00
C TYR A 154 0.91 -6.44 14.38
N VAL A 155 -0.14 -5.62 14.46
CA VAL A 155 -0.62 -5.04 15.73
C VAL A 155 -1.03 -6.10 16.73
N GLU A 156 -1.61 -7.21 16.26
CA GLU A 156 -2.17 -8.27 17.11
C GLU A 156 -1.23 -9.47 17.27
N MET A 157 -0.39 -9.74 16.25
CA MET A 157 0.41 -10.95 16.17
C MET A 157 1.83 -10.71 15.61
N PRO A 158 2.62 -9.81 16.23
CA PRO A 158 3.91 -9.38 15.68
C PRO A 158 4.90 -10.56 15.52
N THR A 159 4.94 -11.49 16.48
CA THR A 159 5.83 -12.67 16.42
C THR A 159 5.49 -13.60 15.25
N ALA A 160 4.20 -13.84 15.02
CA ALA A 160 3.74 -14.69 13.92
C ALA A 160 4.07 -14.03 12.56
N ILE A 161 3.80 -12.72 12.43
CA ILE A 161 4.09 -11.98 11.20
C ILE A 161 5.59 -11.90 10.92
N ASN A 162 6.44 -11.66 11.92
CA ASN A 162 7.89 -11.71 11.73
C ASN A 162 8.34 -13.10 11.25
N SER A 163 7.86 -14.17 11.89
CA SER A 163 8.19 -15.54 11.48
C SER A 163 7.72 -15.85 10.06
N LEU A 164 6.59 -15.30 9.63
CA LEU A 164 6.09 -15.45 8.26
C LEU A 164 6.92 -14.64 7.26
N ARG A 165 7.33 -13.41 7.61
CA ARG A 165 8.23 -12.59 6.79
C ARG A 165 9.58 -13.27 6.58
N ASP A 166 10.16 -13.82 7.64
CA ASP A 166 11.46 -14.52 7.57
C ASP A 166 11.41 -15.78 6.69
N ARG A 167 10.23 -16.41 6.57
CA ARG A 167 10.02 -17.63 5.79
C ARG A 167 9.70 -17.37 4.31
N GLN A 168 9.29 -16.16 3.94
CA GLN A 168 8.76 -15.88 2.60
C GLN A 168 9.69 -14.96 1.81
N ASP A 169 9.99 -15.32 0.56
CA ASP A 169 10.60 -14.37 -0.39
C ASP A 169 9.52 -13.40 -0.88
N LEU A 170 9.40 -12.27 -0.18
CA LEU A 170 8.42 -11.23 -0.48
C LEU A 170 8.78 -10.37 -1.71
N GLY A 171 9.73 -10.83 -2.53
CA GLY A 171 10.25 -10.08 -3.67
C GLY A 171 9.24 -9.79 -4.79
N PRO A 172 9.64 -8.95 -5.76
CA PRO A 172 8.79 -8.50 -6.87
C PRO A 172 8.36 -9.62 -7.83
N LYS A 173 8.91 -10.84 -7.67
CA LYS A 173 8.56 -12.03 -8.46
C LYS A 173 7.39 -12.82 -7.87
N MET A 174 6.82 -12.38 -6.73
CA MET A 174 5.70 -13.06 -6.11
C MET A 174 4.50 -13.17 -7.06
N THR A 175 4.04 -14.40 -7.27
CA THR A 175 2.86 -14.66 -8.11
C THR A 175 1.58 -14.57 -7.29
N HIS A 176 0.44 -14.36 -7.96
CA HIS A 176 -0.85 -14.39 -7.27
C HIS A 176 -1.11 -15.75 -6.60
N ARG A 177 -0.69 -16.85 -7.24
CA ARG A 177 -0.75 -18.19 -6.66
C ARG A 177 0.02 -18.28 -5.33
N THR A 178 1.25 -17.79 -5.31
CA THR A 178 2.08 -17.75 -4.10
C THR A 178 1.39 -16.96 -2.98
N PHE A 179 0.80 -15.81 -3.30
CA PHE A 179 0.00 -15.05 -2.33
C PHE A 179 -1.16 -15.87 -1.74
N LEU A 180 -1.91 -16.60 -2.58
CA LEU A 180 -3.03 -17.42 -2.10
C LEU A 180 -2.55 -18.56 -1.19
N GLU A 181 -1.45 -19.22 -1.56
CA GLU A 181 -0.82 -20.29 -0.75
C GLU A 181 -0.37 -19.75 0.62
N ILE A 182 0.20 -18.54 0.66
CA ILE A 182 0.58 -17.88 1.91
C ILE A 182 -0.64 -17.57 2.78
N CYS A 183 -1.72 -17.00 2.20
CA CYS A 183 -2.96 -16.77 2.94
C CYS A 183 -3.52 -18.05 3.56
N ASP A 184 -3.46 -19.17 2.84
CA ASP A 184 -3.93 -20.47 3.35
C ASP A 184 -3.04 -20.99 4.48
N SER A 185 -1.71 -20.84 4.35
CA SER A 185 -0.77 -21.19 5.43
C SER A 185 -1.03 -20.38 6.70
N ILE A 186 -1.26 -19.06 6.56
CA ILE A 186 -1.57 -18.19 7.69
C ILE A 186 -2.85 -18.65 8.38
N MET A 187 -3.93 -18.89 7.63
CA MET A 187 -5.19 -19.34 8.21
C MET A 187 -5.08 -20.71 8.92
N ALA A 188 -4.13 -21.55 8.52
CA ALA A 188 -3.87 -22.85 9.16
C ALA A 188 -2.97 -22.72 10.41
N GLU A 189 -2.09 -21.73 10.47
CA GLU A 189 -1.18 -21.48 11.59
C GLU A 189 -1.81 -20.60 12.69
N LEU A 190 -2.88 -19.86 12.37
CA LEU A 190 -3.58 -19.02 13.33
C LEU A 190 -4.52 -19.85 14.23
N PRO A 191 -4.54 -19.58 15.55
CA PRO A 191 -5.40 -20.27 16.51
C PRO A 191 -6.88 -19.91 16.37
#